data_AF-A0AA43A5H5-F1
#
_entry.id   AF-A0AA43A5H5-F1
#
_cell.length_a   1.000
_cell.length_b   1.000
_cell.length_c   1.000
_cell.angle_alpha   90.00
_cell.angle_beta   90.00
_cell.angle_gamma   90.00
#
_symmetry.space_group_name_H-M   'P 1'
#
loop_
_entity.id
_entity.type
_entity.pdbx_description
1 polymer ?
#
loop_
_entity_poly.entity_id
_entity_poly.type
_entity_poly.pdbx_seq_one_letter_code
_entity_poly.pdbx_strand_id
1 'polypeptide(L)' 'DPNTRMSSVDGVFAAGDCRRGQSLVVWAISEGREIARCVDEYMTGAESLLPKVRLEPFVY' A
#
# COMPACT_ATOMS: atom_id res chain seq x y z
N ASP A 1 7.41 0.13 -5.75
CA ASP A 1 7.94 1.43 -5.33
C ASP A 1 7.46 1.76 -3.90
N PRO A 2 8.36 2.11 -2.96
CA PRO A 2 7.98 2.50 -1.60
C PRO A 2 7.00 3.67 -1.50
N ASN A 3 6.98 4.57 -2.50
CA ASN A 3 6.12 5.76 -2.47
C ASN A 3 4.70 5.49 -2.98
N THR A 4 4.56 4.70 -4.04
CA THR A 4 3.27 4.40 -4.69
C THR A 4 2.71 3.02 -4.35
N ARG A 5 3.48 2.16 -3.69
CA ARG A 5 3.17 0.73 -3.44
C ARG A 5 2.84 -0.09 -4.70
N MET A 6 3.17 0.45 -5.87
CA MET A 6 3.03 -0.22 -7.17
C MET A 6 4.17 -1.23 -7.38
N SER A 7 3.87 -2.32 -8.08
CA SER A 7 4.84 -3.31 -8.53
C SER A 7 5.67 -2.78 -9.70
N SER A 8 6.51 -3.62 -10.31
CA SER A 8 7.17 -3.31 -11.59
C SER A 8 6.21 -3.28 -12.78
N VAL A 9 5.00 -3.82 -12.63
CA VAL A 9 3.94 -3.76 -13.63
C VAL A 9 3.02 -2.60 -13.28
N ASP A 10 2.82 -1.70 -14.25
CA ASP A 10 1.96 -0.53 -14.10
C ASP A 10 0.53 -0.93 -13.72
N GLY A 11 -0.07 -0.19 -12.79
CA GLY A 11 -1.41 -0.46 -12.27
C GLY A 11 -1.56 -1.74 -11.42
N VAL A 12 -0.48 -2.49 -11.17
CA VAL A 12 -0.49 -3.68 -10.32
C VAL A 12 0.13 -3.37 -8.97
N PHE A 13 -0.58 -3.68 -7.89
CA PHE A 13 -0.20 -3.41 -6.50
C PHE A 13 -0.21 -4.69 -5.67
N ALA A 14 0.58 -4.74 -4.60
CA ALA A 14 0.65 -5.92 -3.71
C ALA A 14 0.82 -5.50 -2.25
N ALA A 15 0.04 -6.07 -1.33
CA ALA A 15 0.07 -5.86 0.12
C ALA A 15 0.19 -7.17 0.90
N GLY A 16 0.48 -7.06 2.19
CA GLY A 16 0.45 -8.19 3.12
C GLY A 16 1.53 -9.20 2.81
N ASP A 17 1.24 -10.48 3.02
CA ASP A 17 2.23 -11.55 2.93
C ASP A 17 2.80 -11.70 1.51
N CYS A 18 2.05 -11.37 0.46
CA CYS A 18 2.55 -11.35 -0.92
C CYS A 18 3.67 -10.32 -1.14
N ARG A 19 3.71 -9.25 -0.34
CA ARG A 19 4.69 -8.16 -0.43
C ARG A 19 5.78 -8.27 0.64
N ARG A 20 5.42 -8.69 1.85
CA ARG A 20 6.27 -8.69 3.04
C ARG A 20 6.82 -10.08 3.40
N GLY A 21 6.17 -11.16 2.98
CA GLY A 21 6.37 -12.49 3.54
C GLY A 21 5.56 -12.71 4.83
N GLN A 22 5.77 -13.84 5.50
CA GLN A 22 4.98 -14.24 6.68
C GLN A 22 4.97 -13.16 7.76
N SER A 23 3.79 -12.68 8.12
CA SER A 23 3.62 -11.57 9.06
C SER A 23 2.32 -11.69 9.87
N LEU A 24 1.99 -10.65 10.64
CA LEU A 24 0.74 -10.57 11.40
C LEU A 24 -0.42 -10.08 10.52
N VAL A 25 -1.63 -10.57 10.79
CA VAL A 25 -2.87 -10.14 10.12
C VAL A 25 -3.06 -8.62 10.18
N VAL A 26 -2.73 -7.99 11.32
CA VAL A 26 -2.85 -6.53 11.49
C VAL A 26 -1.97 -5.76 10.50
N TRP A 27 -0.84 -6.33 10.08
CA TRP A 27 0.03 -5.73 9.07
C TRP A 27 -0.59 -5.81 7.68
N ALA A 28 -1.18 -6.95 7.32
CA ALA A 28 -1.91 -7.07 6.06
C ALA A 28 -3.07 -6.06 5.99
N ILE A 29 -3.79 -5.83 7.09
CA ILE A 29 -4.85 -4.82 7.18
C ILE A 29 -4.28 -3.41 7.01
N SER A 30 -3.19 -3.07 7.72
CA SER A 30 -2.57 -1.75 7.63
C SER A 30 -2.09 -1.45 6.21
N GLU A 31 -1.41 -2.40 5.57
CA GLU A 31 -0.91 -2.25 4.20
C GLU A 31 -2.04 -2.22 3.17
N GLY A 32 -3.11 -2.99 3.37
CA GLY A 32 -4.28 -2.94 2.50
C GLY A 32 -4.93 -1.55 2.47
N ARG A 33 -5.00 -0.87 3.63
CA ARG A 33 -5.51 0.51 3.71
C ARG A 33 -4.61 1.52 3.02
N GLU A 34 -3.30 1.32 3.08
CA GLU A 34 -2.33 2.16 2.37
C GLU A 34 -2.46 1.98 0.85
N ILE A 35 -2.53 0.74 0.38
CA ILE A 35 -2.68 0.45 -1.06
C ILE A 35 -3.99 0.97 -1.60
N ALA A 36 -5.09 0.89 -0.84
CA ALA A 36 -6.37 1.45 -1.27
C ALA A 36 -6.24 2.95 -1.62
N ARG A 37 -5.46 3.72 -0.83
CA ARG A 37 -5.16 5.12 -1.12
C ARG A 37 -4.33 5.27 -2.40
N CYS A 38 -3.26 4.50 -2.55
CA CYS A 38 -2.40 4.59 -3.75
C CYS A 38 -3.15 4.19 -5.04
N VAL A 39 -4.04 3.20 -4.97
CA VAL A 39 -4.89 2.78 -6.09
C VAL A 39 -5.87 3.90 -6.46
N ASP A 40 -6.52 4.52 -5.47
CA ASP A 40 -7.42 5.65 -5.71
C ASP A 40 -6.70 6.84 -6.36
N GLU A 41 -5.50 7.19 -5.87
CA GLU A 41 -4.65 8.24 -6.47
C GLU A 41 -4.23 7.91 -7.90
N TYR A 42 -3.87 6.65 -8.17
CA TYR A 42 -3.50 6.19 -9.51
C TYR A 42 -4.69 6.26 -10.48
N MET A 43 -5.88 5.86 -10.05
CA MET A 43 -7.07 5.85 -10.91
C MET A 43 -7.62 7.26 -11.16
N THR A 44 -7.56 8.14 -10.16
CA THR A 44 -8.13 9.49 -10.24
C THR A 44 -7.15 10.55 -10.73
N GLY A 45 -5.83 10.30 -10.59
CA GLY A 45 -4.79 11.28 -10.87
C GLY A 45 -4.79 12.47 -9.89
N ALA A 46 -5.49 12.36 -8.76
CA ALA A 46 -5.65 13.39 -7.75
C ALA A 46 -5.35 12.84 -6.34
N GLU A 47 -5.24 13.72 -5.34
CA GLU A 47 -5.04 13.27 -3.95
C GLU A 47 -6.29 12.52 -3.45
N SER A 48 -6.07 11.29 -2.95
CA SER A 48 -7.14 10.46 -2.40
C SER A 48 -7.73 11.06 -1.12
N LEU A 49 -9.05 10.95 -0.99
CA LEU A 49 -9.81 11.33 0.21
C LEU A 49 -9.79 10.27 1.32
N LEU A 50 -9.25 9.07 1.06
CA LEU A 50 -9.10 8.03 2.06
C LEU A 50 -8.18 8.47 3.22
N PRO A 51 -8.45 8.03 4.46
CA PRO A 51 -7.65 8.40 5.62
C PRO A 51 -6.16 8.10 5.43
N LYS A 52 -5.31 9.07 5.76
CA LYS A 52 -3.85 8.86 5.77
C LYS A 52 -3.52 7.82 6.83
N VAL A 53 -2.94 6.70 6.39
CA VAL A 53 -2.41 5.66 7.29
C VAL A 53 -0.96 6.01 7.59
N ARG A 54 -0.51 5.74 8.83
CA ARG A 54 0.85 6.04 9.24
C ARG A 54 1.84 5.20 8.41
N LEU A 55 2.65 5.90 7.61
CA LEU A 55 3.75 5.33 6.83
C LEU A 55 5.01 5.25 7.72
N GLU A 56 5.00 4.46 8.80
CA GLU A 56 6.29 4.15 9.42
C GLU A 56 6.99 3.12 8.54
N PRO A 57 8.22 3.38 8.08
CA PRO A 57 9.06 2.34 7.55
C PRO A 57 9.37 1.38 8.70
N PHE A 58 8.79 0.19 8.68
CA PHE A 58 9.23 -0.89 9.56
C PHE A 58 10.58 -1.37 9.05
N VAL A 59 11.63 -0.86 9.67
CA VAL A 59 12.98 -1.42 9.59
C VAL A 59 12.95 -2.73 10.38
N TYR A 60 13.34 -3.83 9.75
CA TYR A 60 13.69 -5.07 10.43
C TYR A 60 15.17 -5.06 10.80
#